data_AF-A0A2T4CV35-F1
#
_entry.id   AF-A0A2T4CV35-F1
#
_cell.length_a   1.000
_cell.length_b   1.000
_cell.length_c   1.000
_cell.angle_alpha   90.00
_cell.angle_beta   90.00
_cell.angle_gamma   90.00
#
_symmetry.space_group_name_H-M   'P 1'
#
loop_
_entity.id
_entity.type
_entity.pdbx_description
1 polymer ?
#
loop_
_entity_poly.entity_id
_entity_poly.type
_entity_poly.pdbx_seq_one_letter_code
_entity_poly.pdbx_strand_id
1 'polypeptide(L)'
;MEPNSKSEQVEKPAKKTEKNVSETPKKTVSVKWALLIILAIVITLPGAGALWLVWQQKQQLMEVESRFDEMAELETDISQLTSSQRQLNNQLSTFKQTQLEQGDVLTKLQNQSPLTTEEIELEWALAEIRYLLNLANQRALLANDTSGAALALSLADQQIREIGDYRMQPLRELIAEEELALEAAGETDVAGIAADMLGLIGSVDKLRVVTGPKQSYFDETEKEATEQSAWREAIADIWTQLRSLVVIRQQE
;
A
#
# COMPACT_ATOMS: atom_id res chain seq x y z
N MET A 1 -35.42 -63.87 15.93
CA MET A 1 -36.46 -64.54 16.74
C MET A 1 -35.76 -65.46 17.71
N GLU A 2 -36.03 -65.32 19.00
CA GLU A 2 -35.76 -66.34 20.04
C GLU A 2 -36.31 -67.71 19.60
N PRO A 3 -35.77 -68.84 20.10
CA PRO A 3 -36.29 -69.44 21.36
C PRO A 3 -35.17 -70.11 22.22
N ASN A 4 -35.22 -70.03 23.55
CA ASN A 4 -36.05 -70.77 24.51
C ASN A 4 -35.71 -72.28 24.65
N SER A 5 -35.01 -72.57 25.74
CA SER A 5 -35.29 -73.58 26.79
C SER A 5 -35.87 -74.96 26.43
N LYS A 6 -35.17 -75.97 26.98
CA LYS A 6 -35.68 -77.00 27.92
C LYS A 6 -35.72 -78.46 27.44
N SER A 7 -35.16 -79.32 28.33
CA SER A 7 -35.55 -80.71 28.66
C SER A 7 -35.39 -81.76 27.54
N GLU A 8 -35.00 -83.02 27.74
CA GLU A 8 -34.86 -83.93 28.88
C GLU A 8 -34.18 -85.20 28.28
N GLN A 9 -33.09 -85.73 28.86
CA GLN A 9 -33.05 -86.90 29.75
C GLN A 9 -32.59 -88.24 29.09
N VAL A 10 -31.73 -88.96 29.84
CA VAL A 10 -31.58 -90.45 29.93
C VAL A 10 -30.70 -91.08 28.81
N GLU A 11 -29.68 -91.92 29.00
CA GLU A 11 -29.38 -93.05 29.91
C GLU A 11 -27.85 -93.37 29.81
N LYS A 12 -27.03 -93.45 30.89
CA LYS A 12 -26.55 -94.65 31.64
C LYS A 12 -25.93 -95.81 30.80
N PRO A 13 -25.09 -96.73 31.36
CA PRO A 13 -24.43 -96.85 32.68
C PRO A 13 -22.90 -97.16 32.56
N ALA A 14 -22.04 -97.19 33.59
CA ALA A 14 -21.87 -98.15 34.69
C ALA A 14 -20.55 -97.74 35.42
N LYS A 15 -20.31 -97.94 36.72
CA LYS A 15 -20.40 -99.19 37.48
C LYS A 15 -20.12 -98.89 38.97
N LYS A 16 -21.00 -99.40 39.86
CA LYS A 16 -20.76 -100.09 41.16
C LYS A 16 -19.71 -99.48 42.11
N THR A 17 -19.91 -99.26 43.41
CA THR A 17 -20.62 -99.95 44.52
C THR A 17 -20.38 -98.96 45.68
N GLU A 18 -21.28 -98.57 46.59
CA GLU A 18 -21.86 -99.31 47.72
C GLU A 18 -22.53 -98.19 48.56
N LYS A 19 -23.86 -98.10 48.58
CA LYS A 19 -24.68 -98.37 49.77
C LYS A 19 -24.13 -97.79 51.09
N ASN A 20 -24.60 -96.61 51.48
CA ASN A 20 -25.31 -96.53 52.77
C ASN A 20 -26.25 -95.32 52.83
N VAL A 21 -27.50 -95.64 53.15
CA VAL A 21 -28.53 -94.70 53.55
C VAL A 21 -28.22 -94.30 54.99
N SER A 22 -28.13 -93.01 55.27
CA SER A 22 -28.47 -92.49 56.59
C SER A 22 -28.90 -91.05 56.45
N GLU A 23 -30.22 -90.89 56.45
CA GLU A 23 -30.97 -89.88 57.18
C GLU A 23 -30.20 -88.60 57.57
N THR A 24 -30.66 -87.49 57.01
CA THR A 24 -30.42 -86.16 57.57
C THR A 24 -30.78 -86.18 59.05
N PRO A 25 -29.84 -85.94 59.98
CA PRO A 25 -30.25 -85.63 61.32
C PRO A 25 -30.93 -84.26 61.22
N LYS A 26 -32.22 -84.20 61.57
CA LYS A 26 -32.77 -83.03 62.26
C LYS A 26 -31.91 -82.89 63.52
N LYS A 27 -30.78 -82.21 63.36
CA LYS A 27 -29.81 -81.97 64.40
C LYS A 27 -30.48 -80.98 65.34
N THR A 28 -31.07 -81.53 66.40
CA THR A 28 -31.45 -80.77 67.58
C THR A 28 -30.17 -80.11 68.05
N VAL A 29 -29.98 -78.86 67.65
CA VAL A 29 -28.84 -78.09 68.08
C VAL A 29 -28.96 -78.02 69.59
N SER A 30 -28.07 -78.72 70.30
CA SER A 30 -28.03 -78.65 71.76
C SER A 30 -27.98 -77.17 72.12
N VAL A 31 -28.84 -76.70 73.02
CA VAL A 31 -29.02 -75.26 73.33
C VAL A 31 -27.67 -74.55 73.47
N LYS A 32 -26.66 -75.23 74.04
CA LYS A 32 -25.27 -74.77 74.10
C LYS A 32 -24.69 -74.42 72.72
N TRP A 33 -24.73 -75.31 71.74
CA TRP A 33 -24.21 -75.05 70.39
C TRP A 33 -25.02 -74.03 69.58
N ALA A 34 -26.30 -73.88 69.87
CA ALA A 34 -27.06 -72.76 69.33
C ALA A 34 -26.58 -71.43 69.96
N LEU A 35 -26.27 -71.46 71.26
CA LEU A 35 -25.84 -70.28 72.02
C LEU A 35 -24.50 -69.70 71.54
N LEU A 36 -23.49 -70.53 71.24
CA LEU A 36 -22.22 -70.00 70.72
C LEU A 36 -22.24 -69.62 69.24
N ILE A 37 -23.12 -70.18 68.41
CA ILE A 37 -23.36 -69.64 67.06
C ILE A 37 -24.04 -68.28 67.15
N ILE A 38 -25.04 -68.14 68.04
CA ILE A 38 -25.68 -66.86 68.33
C ILE A 38 -24.64 -65.86 68.86
N LEU A 39 -23.76 -66.27 69.77
CA LEU A 39 -22.70 -65.40 70.31
C LEU A 39 -21.71 -64.95 69.24
N ALA A 40 -21.28 -65.83 68.34
CA ALA A 40 -20.39 -65.50 67.24
C ALA A 40 -21.02 -64.52 66.23
N ILE A 41 -22.32 -64.68 65.96
CA ILE A 41 -23.10 -63.77 65.12
C ILE A 41 -23.24 -62.41 65.79
N VAL A 42 -23.51 -62.37 67.10
CA VAL A 42 -23.63 -61.13 67.90
C VAL A 42 -22.31 -60.34 67.93
N ILE A 43 -21.16 -61.00 67.84
CA ILE A 43 -19.84 -60.33 67.84
C ILE A 43 -19.43 -59.85 66.43
N THR A 44 -19.79 -60.58 65.37
CA THR A 44 -19.37 -60.26 64.00
C THR A 44 -20.29 -59.26 63.29
N LEU A 45 -21.59 -59.26 63.59
CA LEU A 45 -22.57 -58.32 63.03
C LEU A 45 -22.21 -56.83 63.28
N PRO A 46 -21.80 -56.41 64.49
CA PRO A 46 -21.40 -55.02 64.75
C PRO A 46 -20.19 -54.59 63.91
N GLY A 47 -19.20 -55.47 63.72
CA GLY A 47 -18.00 -55.18 62.94
C GLY A 47 -18.27 -55.02 61.45
N ALA A 48 -19.13 -55.88 60.89
CA ALA A 48 -19.58 -55.76 59.50
C ALA A 48 -20.40 -54.48 59.27
N GLY A 49 -21.26 -54.10 60.24
CA GLY A 49 -21.99 -52.84 60.21
C GLY A 49 -21.09 -51.61 60.29
N ALA A 50 -20.05 -51.64 61.13
CA ALA A 50 -19.07 -50.56 61.22
C ALA A 50 -18.27 -50.38 59.91
N LEU A 51 -17.84 -51.48 59.28
CA LEU A 51 -17.16 -51.42 57.98
C LEU A 51 -18.07 -50.90 56.87
N TRP A 52 -19.35 -51.26 56.87
CA TRP A 52 -20.32 -50.75 55.91
C TRP A 52 -20.59 -49.25 56.10
N LEU A 53 -20.71 -48.77 57.34
CA LEU A 53 -20.85 -47.35 57.64
C LEU A 53 -19.63 -46.53 57.22
N VAL A 54 -18.41 -47.04 57.45
CA VAL A 54 -17.17 -46.37 57.01
C VAL A 54 -17.10 -46.31 55.48
N TRP A 55 -17.51 -47.38 54.80
CA TRP A 55 -17.56 -47.40 53.34
C TRP A 55 -18.58 -46.40 52.78
N GLN A 56 -19.76 -46.31 53.41
CA GLN A 56 -20.80 -45.34 53.08
C GLN A 56 -20.34 -43.90 53.32
N GLN A 57 -19.61 -43.66 54.41
CA GLN A 57 -19.05 -42.34 54.71
C GLN A 57 -17.96 -41.93 53.70
N LYS A 58 -17.15 -42.89 53.24
CA LYS A 58 -16.13 -42.65 52.21
C LYS A 58 -16.75 -42.28 50.85
N GLN A 59 -17.91 -42.85 50.50
CA GLN A 59 -18.66 -42.46 49.30
C GLN A 59 -19.19 -41.03 49.39
N GLN A 60 -19.68 -40.61 50.55
CA GLN A 60 -20.12 -39.22 50.77
C GLN A 60 -18.95 -38.24 50.68
N LEU A 61 -17.77 -38.60 51.20
CA LEU A 61 -16.57 -37.77 51.09
C LEU A 61 -16.09 -37.62 49.64
N MET A 62 -16.17 -38.68 48.82
CA MET A 62 -15.85 -38.59 47.38
C MET A 62 -16.85 -37.70 46.63
N GLU A 63 -18.13 -37.74 46.99
CA GLU A 63 -19.13 -36.86 46.40
C GLU A 63 -18.90 -35.40 46.81
N VAL A 64 -18.55 -35.14 48.08
CA VAL A 64 -18.19 -33.78 48.55
C VAL A 64 -16.92 -33.27 47.88
N GLU A 65 -15.89 -34.10 47.70
CA GLU A 65 -14.67 -33.72 46.98
C GLU A 65 -14.98 -33.35 45.52
N SER A 66 -15.81 -34.15 44.84
CA SER A 66 -16.22 -33.85 43.46
C SER A 66 -17.01 -32.54 43.34
N ARG A 67 -17.78 -32.17 44.38
CA ARG A 67 -18.46 -30.86 44.45
C ARG A 67 -17.49 -29.71 44.69
N PHE A 68 -16.40 -29.94 45.44
CA PHE A 68 -15.33 -28.95 45.61
C PHE A 68 -14.56 -28.71 44.32
N ASP A 69 -14.25 -29.77 43.56
CA ASP A 69 -13.63 -29.65 42.25
C ASP A 69 -14.54 -28.90 41.26
N GLU A 70 -15.85 -29.23 41.23
CA GLU A 70 -16.85 -28.54 40.40
C GLU A 70 -16.97 -27.05 40.78
N MET A 71 -16.86 -26.71 42.07
CA MET A 71 -16.83 -25.32 42.52
C MET A 71 -15.53 -24.58 42.18
N ALA A 72 -14.39 -25.24 42.26
CA ALA A 72 -13.09 -24.67 41.89
C ALA A 72 -13.00 -24.41 40.36
N GLU A 73 -13.58 -25.30 39.56
CA GLU A 73 -13.73 -25.11 38.11
C GLU A 73 -14.66 -23.92 37.82
N LEU A 74 -15.80 -23.82 38.51
CA LEU A 74 -16.73 -22.71 38.34
C LEU A 74 -16.13 -21.35 38.75
N GLU A 75 -15.34 -21.31 39.83
CA GLU A 75 -14.60 -20.11 40.23
C GLU A 75 -13.57 -19.70 39.18
N THR A 76 -12.89 -20.68 38.58
CA THR A 76 -11.96 -20.47 37.48
C THR A 76 -12.69 -19.91 36.26
N ASP A 77 -13.84 -20.47 35.88
CA ASP A 77 -14.65 -19.99 34.76
C ASP A 77 -15.18 -18.57 34.98
N ILE A 78 -15.65 -18.26 36.19
CA ILE A 78 -16.09 -16.90 36.56
C ILE A 78 -14.92 -15.92 36.47
N SER A 79 -13.72 -16.31 36.91
CA SER A 79 -12.52 -15.48 36.80
C SER A 79 -12.13 -15.23 35.34
N GLN A 80 -12.23 -16.24 34.49
CA GLN A 80 -11.97 -16.15 33.05
C GLN A 80 -12.99 -15.26 32.35
N LEU A 81 -14.29 -15.45 32.61
CA LEU A 81 -15.36 -14.59 32.09
C LEU A 81 -15.19 -13.13 32.52
N THR A 82 -14.82 -12.90 33.79
CA THR A 82 -14.56 -11.56 34.31
C THR A 82 -13.36 -10.92 33.61
N SER A 83 -12.29 -11.70 33.35
CA SER A 83 -11.12 -11.21 32.63
C SER A 83 -11.43 -10.89 31.16
N SER A 84 -12.22 -11.73 30.50
CA SER A 84 -12.71 -11.53 29.13
C SER A 84 -13.59 -10.29 29.03
N GLN A 85 -14.49 -10.09 30.00
CA GLN A 85 -15.33 -8.90 30.07
C GLN A 85 -14.52 -7.62 30.26
N ARG A 86 -13.47 -7.65 31.10
CA ARG A 86 -12.54 -6.51 31.26
C ARG A 86 -11.79 -6.24 29.96
N GLN A 87 -11.33 -7.28 29.27
CA GLN A 87 -10.64 -7.13 27.99
C GLN A 87 -11.55 -6.54 26.92
N LEU A 88 -12.80 -7.00 26.82
CA LEU A 88 -13.80 -6.44 25.91
C LEU A 88 -14.11 -4.97 26.22
N ASN A 89 -14.27 -4.62 27.50
CA ASN A 89 -14.47 -3.23 27.91
C ASN A 89 -13.28 -2.34 27.55
N ASN A 90 -12.05 -2.83 27.72
CA ASN A 90 -10.83 -2.12 27.32
C ASN A 90 -10.75 -1.97 25.80
N GLN A 91 -11.07 -3.01 25.03
CA GLN A 91 -11.12 -2.91 23.57
C GLN A 91 -12.18 -1.91 23.11
N LEU A 92 -13.37 -1.92 23.72
CA LEU A 92 -14.44 -0.99 23.40
C LEU A 92 -14.08 0.46 23.77
N SER A 93 -13.39 0.68 24.89
CA SER A 93 -12.91 2.01 25.26
C SER A 93 -11.82 2.51 24.32
N THR A 94 -10.86 1.67 23.93
CA THR A 94 -9.83 2.03 22.94
C THR A 94 -10.45 2.31 21.57
N PHE A 95 -11.40 1.50 21.12
CA PHE A 95 -12.12 1.73 19.86
C PHE A 95 -12.91 3.03 19.87
N LYS A 96 -13.59 3.34 20.98
CA LYS A 96 -14.31 4.61 21.16
C LYS A 96 -13.35 5.80 21.15
N GLN A 97 -12.19 5.67 21.80
CA GLN A 97 -11.15 6.69 21.80
C GLN A 97 -10.58 6.92 20.39
N THR A 98 -10.27 5.85 19.67
CA THR A 98 -9.81 5.92 18.28
C THR A 98 -10.87 6.51 17.35
N GLN A 99 -12.16 6.21 17.54
CA GLN A 99 -13.22 6.86 16.78
C GLN A 99 -13.33 8.36 17.08
N LEU A 100 -13.19 8.77 18.34
CA LEU A 100 -13.19 10.18 18.70
C LEU A 100 -11.99 10.91 18.10
N GLU A 101 -10.81 10.29 18.11
CA GLU A 101 -9.60 10.84 17.47
C GLU A 101 -9.75 10.95 15.95
N GLN A 102 -10.31 9.94 15.28
CA GLN A 102 -10.60 10.00 13.85
C GLN A 102 -11.64 11.08 13.52
N GLY A 103 -12.68 11.19 14.35
CA GLY A 103 -13.68 12.26 14.23
C GLY A 103 -13.05 13.64 14.41
N ASP A 104 -12.16 13.81 15.38
CA ASP A 104 -11.46 15.08 15.63
C ASP A 104 -10.45 15.42 14.51
N VAL A 105 -9.79 14.42 13.92
CA VAL A 105 -8.95 14.63 12.73
C VAL A 105 -9.79 15.03 11.53
N LEU A 106 -10.93 14.37 11.29
CA LEU A 106 -11.84 14.71 10.20
C LEU A 106 -12.44 16.11 10.38
N THR A 107 -12.85 16.49 11.59
CA THR A 107 -13.34 17.85 11.86
C THR A 107 -12.22 18.87 11.77
N LYS A 108 -10.98 18.56 12.21
CA LYS A 108 -9.83 19.45 12.00
C LYS A 108 -9.50 19.64 10.53
N LEU A 109 -9.53 18.59 9.71
CA LEU A 109 -9.36 18.70 8.26
C LEU A 109 -10.50 19.50 7.62
N GLN A 110 -11.73 19.26 8.04
CA GLN A 110 -12.91 20.01 7.60
C GLN A 110 -12.86 21.48 8.02
N ASN A 111 -12.26 21.79 9.18
CA ASN A 111 -12.11 23.15 9.72
C ASN A 111 -10.83 23.85 9.26
N GLN A 112 -9.84 23.14 8.71
CA GLN A 112 -8.56 23.73 8.28
C GLN A 112 -8.61 24.39 6.91
N SER A 113 -9.57 24.04 6.06
CA SER A 113 -10.17 24.91 5.05
C SER A 113 -11.17 24.04 4.32
N PRO A 114 -12.49 24.23 4.45
CA PRO A 114 -13.32 23.90 3.31
C PRO A 114 -12.89 24.92 2.26
N LEU A 115 -11.98 24.54 1.35
CA LEU A 115 -11.95 25.25 0.07
C LEU A 115 -13.39 25.18 -0.40
N THR A 116 -14.09 26.30 -0.41
CA THR A 116 -15.48 26.31 -0.85
C THR A 116 -15.49 25.76 -2.28
N THR A 117 -16.58 25.15 -2.73
CA THR A 117 -16.66 24.68 -4.12
C THR A 117 -16.24 25.79 -5.09
N GLU A 118 -16.57 27.05 -4.78
CA GLU A 118 -16.15 28.25 -5.49
C GLU A 118 -14.63 28.47 -5.50
N GLU A 119 -13.92 28.26 -4.38
CA GLU A 119 -12.45 28.39 -4.33
C GLU A 119 -11.74 27.30 -5.14
N ILE A 120 -12.27 26.07 -5.16
CA ILE A 120 -11.73 24.97 -5.98
C ILE A 120 -11.95 25.25 -7.47
N GLU A 121 -13.15 25.71 -7.83
CA GLU A 121 -13.48 26.10 -9.21
C GLU A 121 -12.60 27.26 -9.68
N LEU A 122 -12.35 28.25 -8.82
CA LEU A 122 -11.45 29.37 -9.11
C LEU A 122 -10.00 28.91 -9.30
N GLU A 123 -9.48 28.05 -8.42
CA GLU A 123 -8.11 27.53 -8.53
C GLU A 123 -7.93 26.70 -9.81
N TRP A 124 -8.93 25.89 -10.18
CA TRP A 124 -8.93 25.16 -11.43
C TRP A 124 -8.96 26.09 -12.65
N ALA A 125 -9.81 27.12 -12.63
CA ALA A 125 -9.88 28.11 -13.71
C ALA A 125 -8.56 28.89 -13.88
N LEU A 126 -7.89 29.25 -12.78
CA LEU A 126 -6.57 29.88 -12.81
C LEU A 126 -5.48 28.96 -13.36
N ALA A 127 -5.52 27.67 -13.01
CA ALA A 127 -4.62 26.67 -13.55
C ALA A 127 -4.82 26.48 -15.07
N GLU A 128 -6.06 26.49 -15.54
CA GLU A 128 -6.39 26.40 -16.96
C GLU A 128 -5.88 27.62 -17.75
N ILE A 129 -6.07 28.84 -17.23
CA ILE A 129 -5.50 30.06 -17.82
C ILE A 129 -3.99 29.94 -17.95
N ARG A 130 -3.31 29.48 -16.87
CA ARG A 130 -1.85 29.31 -16.89
C ARG A 130 -1.41 28.28 -17.93
N TYR A 131 -2.16 27.20 -18.08
CA TYR A 131 -1.91 26.18 -19.09
C TYR A 131 -2.04 26.75 -20.51
N LEU A 132 -3.11 27.47 -20.79
CA LEU A 132 -3.36 28.10 -22.10
C LEU A 132 -2.29 29.14 -22.46
N LEU A 133 -1.86 29.97 -21.50
CA LEU A 133 -0.76 30.91 -21.70
C LEU A 133 0.57 30.22 -22.01
N ASN A 134 0.87 29.11 -21.33
CA ASN A 134 2.08 28.33 -21.62
C ASN A 134 1.98 27.64 -23.00
N LEU A 135 0.79 27.14 -23.35
CA LEU A 135 0.54 26.55 -24.66
C LEU A 135 0.73 27.58 -25.80
N ALA A 136 0.22 28.80 -25.62
CA ALA A 136 0.43 29.90 -26.56
C ALA A 136 1.91 30.18 -26.77
N ASN A 137 2.66 30.33 -25.67
CA ASN A 137 4.09 30.58 -25.70
C ASN A 137 4.85 29.43 -26.41
N GLN A 138 4.54 28.18 -26.09
CA GLN A 138 5.14 27.01 -26.75
C GLN A 138 4.86 27.00 -28.26
N ARG A 139 3.64 27.32 -28.68
CA ARG A 139 3.30 27.36 -30.11
C ARG A 139 3.98 28.50 -30.85
N ALA A 140 4.03 29.68 -30.23
CA ALA A 140 4.72 30.83 -30.80
C ALA A 140 6.24 30.57 -30.96
N LEU A 141 6.90 30.08 -29.90
CA LEU A 141 8.36 29.94 -29.89
C LEU A 141 8.88 28.65 -30.53
N LEU A 142 8.20 27.52 -30.37
CA LEU A 142 8.73 26.21 -30.79
C LEU A 142 8.12 25.74 -32.11
N ALA A 143 6.82 25.98 -32.31
CA ALA A 143 6.11 25.48 -33.49
C ALA A 143 6.06 26.51 -34.63
N ASN A 144 6.45 27.76 -34.37
CA ASN A 144 6.28 28.89 -35.28
C ASN A 144 4.83 29.00 -35.79
N ASP A 145 3.90 28.56 -34.95
CA ASP A 145 2.46 28.43 -35.20
C ASP A 145 1.76 29.63 -34.57
N THR A 146 1.78 30.75 -35.28
CA THR A 146 1.21 32.02 -34.82
C THR A 146 -0.31 31.94 -34.71
N SER A 147 -0.98 31.21 -35.62
CA SER A 147 -2.42 31.00 -35.59
C SER A 147 -2.85 30.17 -34.39
N GLY A 148 -2.13 29.09 -34.08
CA GLY A 148 -2.35 28.27 -32.89
C GLY A 148 -2.03 28.98 -31.58
N ALA A 149 -1.02 29.86 -31.57
CA ALA A 149 -0.70 30.69 -30.41
C ALA A 149 -1.80 31.74 -30.13
N ALA A 150 -2.26 32.45 -31.17
CA ALA A 150 -3.35 33.41 -31.07
C ALA A 150 -4.65 32.76 -30.57
N LEU A 151 -4.96 31.55 -31.07
CA LEU A 151 -6.13 30.80 -30.58
C LEU A 151 -6.02 30.47 -29.09
N ALA A 152 -4.85 30.02 -28.63
CA ALA A 152 -4.64 29.70 -27.21
C ALA A 152 -4.75 30.95 -26.31
N LEU A 153 -4.25 32.11 -26.75
CA LEU A 153 -4.42 33.39 -26.06
C LEU A 153 -5.90 33.80 -25.97
N SER A 154 -6.65 33.65 -27.06
CA SER A 154 -8.07 33.99 -27.09
C SER A 154 -8.91 33.15 -26.13
N LEU A 155 -8.57 31.86 -25.98
CA LEU A 155 -9.17 30.95 -25.00
C LEU A 155 -8.81 31.36 -23.58
N ALA A 156 -7.57 31.78 -23.33
CA ALA A 156 -7.17 32.30 -22.02
C ALA A 156 -7.96 33.57 -21.65
N ASP A 157 -8.13 34.51 -22.59
CA ASP A 157 -8.94 35.71 -22.37
C ASP A 157 -10.43 35.38 -22.14
N GLN A 158 -10.96 34.34 -22.81
CA GLN A 158 -12.30 33.83 -22.52
C GLN A 158 -12.41 33.31 -21.09
N GLN A 159 -11.46 32.47 -20.64
CA GLN A 159 -11.50 31.91 -19.30
C GLN A 159 -11.38 33.01 -18.21
N ILE A 160 -10.57 34.05 -18.46
CA ILE A 160 -10.47 35.22 -17.57
C ILE A 160 -11.82 35.98 -17.51
N ARG A 161 -12.51 36.14 -18.65
CA ARG A 161 -13.85 36.76 -18.68
C ARG A 161 -14.88 35.96 -17.90
N GLU A 162 -14.82 34.63 -17.95
CA GLU A 162 -15.74 33.74 -17.23
C GLU A 162 -15.58 33.86 -15.71
N ILE A 163 -14.36 34.06 -15.20
CA ILE A 163 -14.11 34.31 -13.78
C ILE A 163 -14.70 35.68 -13.35
N GLY A 164 -14.68 36.69 -14.23
CA GLY A 164 -15.33 37.98 -13.99
C GLY A 164 -14.68 38.87 -12.92
N ASP A 165 -13.44 38.57 -12.48
CA ASP A 165 -12.71 39.41 -11.52
C ASP A 165 -11.99 40.59 -12.22
N TYR A 166 -12.32 41.81 -11.82
CA TYR A 166 -11.72 43.05 -12.32
C TYR A 166 -10.20 43.12 -12.08
N ARG A 167 -9.67 42.42 -11.08
CA ARG A 167 -8.24 42.40 -10.76
C ARG A 167 -7.39 41.79 -11.88
N MET A 168 -8.00 41.05 -12.80
CA MET A 168 -7.32 40.43 -13.95
C MET A 168 -7.30 41.30 -15.21
N GLN A 169 -7.87 42.52 -15.20
CA GLN A 169 -7.81 43.42 -16.36
C GLN A 169 -6.39 43.68 -16.87
N PRO A 170 -5.36 43.89 -16.02
CA PRO A 170 -3.99 44.06 -16.51
C PRO A 170 -3.47 42.85 -17.30
N LEU A 171 -3.90 41.63 -16.94
CA LEU A 171 -3.53 40.43 -17.69
C LEU A 171 -4.21 40.40 -19.06
N ARG A 172 -5.46 40.86 -19.16
CA ARG A 172 -6.18 40.95 -20.43
C ARG A 172 -5.57 41.97 -21.38
N GLU A 173 -5.09 43.09 -20.85
CA GLU A 173 -4.34 44.08 -21.63
C GLU A 173 -3.06 43.49 -22.22
N LEU A 174 -2.30 42.74 -21.41
CA LEU A 174 -1.10 42.03 -21.88
C LEU A 174 -1.42 40.97 -22.93
N ILE A 175 -2.51 40.20 -22.76
CA ILE A 175 -2.94 39.22 -23.76
C ILE A 175 -3.30 39.91 -25.09
N ALA A 176 -4.02 41.04 -25.04
CA ALA A 176 -4.38 41.79 -26.24
C ALA A 176 -3.15 42.38 -26.96
N GLU A 177 -2.15 42.85 -26.20
CA GLU A 177 -0.87 43.29 -26.77
C GLU A 177 -0.12 42.14 -27.46
N GLU A 178 -0.10 40.96 -26.84
CA GLU A 178 0.55 39.77 -27.41
C GLU A 178 -0.20 39.23 -28.65
N GLU A 179 -1.54 39.24 -28.65
CA GLU A 179 -2.34 38.89 -29.83
C GLU A 179 -2.04 39.83 -31.01
N LEU A 180 -1.94 41.14 -30.76
CA LEU A 180 -1.55 42.13 -31.78
C LEU A 180 -0.12 41.92 -32.28
N ALA A 181 0.81 41.58 -31.38
CA ALA A 181 2.19 41.29 -31.74
C ALA A 181 2.27 40.04 -32.63
N LEU A 182 1.50 38.99 -32.33
CA LEU A 182 1.41 37.77 -33.14
C LEU A 182 0.76 38.04 -34.50
N GLU A 183 -0.30 38.84 -34.55
CA GLU A 183 -0.94 39.24 -35.81
C GLU A 183 0.03 40.04 -36.70
N ALA A 184 0.81 40.94 -36.10
CA ALA A 184 1.84 41.70 -36.81
C ALA A 184 3.01 40.81 -37.30
N ALA A 185 3.35 39.75 -36.57
CA ALA A 185 4.38 38.79 -36.97
C ALA A 185 3.95 37.96 -38.20
N GLY A 186 2.66 37.72 -38.37
CA GLY A 186 2.08 37.00 -39.51
C GLY A 186 2.41 35.50 -39.51
N GLU A 187 1.65 34.74 -40.29
CA GLU A 187 1.89 33.30 -40.47
C GLU A 187 2.87 33.07 -41.63
N THR A 188 3.94 32.32 -41.38
CA THR A 188 4.91 31.95 -42.42
C THR A 188 4.47 30.64 -43.07
N ASP A 189 4.02 30.68 -44.33
CA ASP A 189 3.66 29.48 -45.09
C ASP A 189 4.91 28.70 -45.53
N VAL A 190 5.46 27.92 -44.60
CA VAL A 190 6.63 27.06 -44.86
C VAL A 190 6.33 26.03 -45.94
N ALA A 191 5.09 25.55 -46.03
CA ALA A 191 4.69 24.55 -47.03
C ALA A 191 4.69 25.15 -48.44
N GLY A 192 4.14 26.35 -48.61
CA GLY A 192 4.19 27.12 -49.85
C GLY A 192 5.61 27.44 -50.27
N ILE A 193 6.44 27.95 -49.34
CA ILE A 193 7.86 28.24 -49.62
C ILE A 193 8.61 26.96 -50.04
N ALA A 194 8.37 25.84 -49.37
CA ALA A 194 8.99 24.56 -49.73
C ALA A 194 8.53 24.06 -51.12
N ALA A 195 7.25 24.21 -51.45
CA ALA A 195 6.71 23.86 -52.77
C ALA A 195 7.31 24.74 -53.87
N ASP A 196 7.44 26.05 -53.63
CA ASP A 196 8.11 26.98 -54.54
C ASP A 196 9.59 26.62 -54.74
N MET A 197 10.31 26.28 -53.68
CA MET A 197 11.70 25.81 -53.77
C MET A 197 11.81 24.51 -54.59
N LEU A 198 10.89 23.55 -54.41
CA LEU A 198 10.84 22.33 -55.20
C LEU A 198 10.58 22.62 -56.69
N GLY A 199 9.69 23.56 -56.99
CA GLY A 199 9.42 24.03 -58.36
C GLY A 199 10.64 24.70 -59.01
N LEU A 200 11.38 25.51 -58.24
CA LEU A 200 12.63 26.12 -58.67
C LEU A 200 13.72 25.08 -58.93
N ILE A 201 13.90 24.10 -58.04
CA ILE A 201 14.83 22.99 -58.23
C ILE A 201 14.51 22.24 -59.53
N GLY A 202 13.23 21.94 -59.79
CA GLY A 202 12.81 21.30 -61.04
C GLY A 202 13.03 22.17 -62.30
N SER A 203 13.21 23.48 -62.12
CA SER A 203 13.53 24.41 -63.20
C SER A 203 15.05 24.52 -63.45
N VAL A 204 15.89 24.14 -62.48
CA VAL A 204 17.35 24.10 -62.64
C VAL A 204 17.77 23.13 -63.74
N ASP A 205 17.13 21.96 -63.83
CA ASP A 205 17.40 20.98 -64.89
C ASP A 205 17.07 21.49 -66.31
N LYS A 206 16.24 22.54 -66.41
CA LYS A 206 15.84 23.16 -67.68
C LYS A 206 16.68 24.37 -68.03
N LEU A 207 17.57 24.83 -67.15
CA LEU A 207 18.51 25.90 -67.45
C LEU A 207 19.53 25.39 -68.46
N ARG A 208 19.51 25.96 -69.66
CA ARG A 208 20.58 25.74 -70.63
C ARG A 208 21.84 26.38 -70.07
N VAL A 209 22.90 25.59 -69.93
CA VAL A 209 24.24 26.11 -69.60
C VAL A 209 24.67 27.03 -70.74
N VAL A 210 24.49 28.33 -70.54
CA VAL A 210 25.14 29.34 -71.37
C VAL A 210 26.53 29.48 -70.79
N THR A 211 27.51 28.79 -71.39
CA THR A 211 28.92 29.08 -71.13
C THR A 211 29.19 30.51 -71.53
N GLY A 212 29.17 31.43 -70.55
CA GLY A 212 29.80 32.73 -70.69
C GLY A 212 31.30 32.57 -70.95
N PRO A 213 31.97 33.60 -71.49
CA PRO A 213 33.43 33.56 -71.65
C PRO A 213 34.04 33.14 -70.31
N LYS A 214 34.99 32.19 -70.36
CA LYS A 214 35.71 31.72 -69.18
C LYS A 214 36.19 32.95 -68.41
N GLN A 215 35.55 33.26 -67.29
CA GLN A 215 36.18 34.12 -66.32
C GLN A 215 37.33 33.28 -65.81
N SER A 216 38.55 33.68 -66.20
CA SER A 216 39.69 33.39 -65.36
C SER A 216 39.35 34.01 -64.03
N TYR A 217 38.89 33.18 -63.09
CA TYR A 217 39.28 33.42 -61.72
C TYR A 217 40.77 33.69 -61.81
N PHE A 218 41.19 34.88 -61.39
CA PHE A 218 42.57 35.00 -60.96
C PHE A 218 42.69 33.87 -59.94
N ASP A 219 43.44 32.82 -60.29
CA ASP A 219 44.27 32.19 -59.30
C ASP A 219 44.93 33.38 -58.61
N GLU A 220 44.43 33.73 -57.43
CA GLU A 220 45.29 34.29 -56.42
C GLU A 220 46.41 33.30 -56.39
N THR A 221 47.47 33.71 -57.09
CA THR A 221 48.66 32.95 -57.30
C THR A 221 49.04 32.50 -55.93
N GLU A 222 48.81 31.22 -55.68
CA GLU A 222 49.57 30.36 -54.83
C GLU A 222 50.75 31.14 -54.29
N LYS A 223 50.53 31.82 -53.16
CA LYS A 223 51.59 32.41 -52.35
C LYS A 223 52.26 31.24 -51.64
N GLU A 224 52.75 30.28 -52.42
CA GLU A 224 53.89 29.47 -52.04
C GLU A 224 55.13 30.37 -52.11
N ALA A 225 55.21 31.29 -51.16
CA ALA A 225 56.42 32.00 -50.83
C ALA A 225 56.35 32.45 -49.37
N THR A 226 56.95 31.62 -48.52
CA THR A 226 57.63 32.01 -47.28
C THR A 226 56.79 32.32 -46.04
N GLU A 227 55.97 31.38 -45.57
CA GLU A 227 55.52 31.39 -44.17
C GLU A 227 56.71 31.53 -43.20
N GLN A 228 57.87 30.96 -43.54
CA GLN A 228 59.07 31.00 -42.70
C GLN A 228 59.74 32.38 -42.59
N SER A 229 59.46 33.31 -43.51
CA SER A 229 59.95 34.69 -43.46
C SER A 229 58.98 35.60 -42.71
N ALA A 230 57.67 35.42 -42.93
CA ALA A 230 56.64 36.26 -42.35
C ALA A 230 56.55 36.15 -40.81
N TRP A 231 56.66 34.95 -40.23
CA TRP A 231 56.68 34.83 -38.75
C TRP A 231 57.98 35.34 -38.14
N ARG A 232 59.11 35.25 -38.85
CA ARG A 232 60.40 35.77 -38.38
C ARG A 232 60.42 37.28 -38.34
N GLU A 233 59.86 37.94 -39.36
CA GLU A 233 59.69 39.39 -39.36
C GLU A 233 58.72 39.83 -38.26
N ALA A 234 57.59 39.12 -38.06
CA ALA A 234 56.65 39.42 -37.00
C ALA A 234 57.28 39.30 -35.58
N ILE A 235 58.11 38.28 -35.34
CA ILE A 235 58.81 38.14 -34.05
C ILE A 235 59.92 39.19 -33.88
N ALA A 236 60.63 39.55 -34.95
CA ALA A 236 61.66 40.59 -34.89
C ALA A 236 61.06 41.96 -34.55
N ASP A 237 59.90 42.29 -35.10
CA ASP A 237 59.19 43.53 -34.81
C ASP A 237 58.74 43.59 -33.35
N ILE A 238 58.15 42.50 -32.85
CA ILE A 238 57.74 42.37 -31.43
C ILE A 238 58.95 42.48 -30.50
N TRP A 239 60.09 41.88 -30.85
CA TRP A 239 61.32 41.95 -30.05
C TRP A 239 61.88 43.37 -29.93
N THR A 240 61.78 44.14 -31.02
CA THR A 240 62.25 45.53 -31.07
C THR A 240 61.34 46.44 -30.24
N GLN A 241 60.04 46.18 -30.27
CA GLN A 241 59.02 46.93 -29.52
C GLN A 241 59.02 46.59 -28.02
N LEU A 242 59.40 45.36 -27.64
CA LEU A 242 59.57 44.99 -26.24
C LEU A 242 60.83 45.64 -25.63
N ARG A 243 61.92 45.75 -26.40
CA ARG A 243 63.16 46.40 -25.94
C ARG A 243 62.98 47.88 -25.63
N SER A 244 62.09 48.57 -26.33
CA SER A 244 61.82 50.00 -26.08
C SER A 244 61.06 50.24 -24.77
N LEU A 245 60.40 49.22 -24.22
CA LEU A 245 59.65 49.30 -22.96
C LEU A 245 60.46 48.89 -21.72
N VAL A 246 61.71 48.42 -21.88
CA VAL A 246 62.61 48.13 -20.75
C VAL A 246 63.50 49.33 -20.48
N VAL A 247 63.01 50.24 -19.65
CA VAL A 247 63.81 51.30 -19.04
C VAL A 247 64.59 50.70 -17.86
N ILE A 248 65.87 50.43 -18.05
CA ILE A 248 66.77 50.08 -16.95
C ILE A 248 67.02 51.35 -16.13
N ARG A 249 66.27 51.51 -15.04
CA ARG A 249 66.52 52.54 -14.05
C ARG A 249 67.68 52.09 -13.17
N GLN A 250 68.90 52.47 -13.55
CA GLN A 250 70.07 52.35 -12.69
C GLN A 250 69.93 53.42 -11.61
N GLN A 251 69.66 53.00 -10.37
CA GLN A 251 69.73 53.87 -9.20
C GLN A 251 71.19 53.88 -8.70
N GLU A 252 71.76 55.06 -8.57
CA GLU A 252 72.67 55.37 -7.47
C GLU A 252 71.87 56.03 -6.35
#